data_AF-A0A2V9XNV6-F1
#
_entry.id   AF-A0A2V9XNV6-F1
#
_cell.length_a   1.000
_cell.length_b   1.000
_cell.length_c   1.000
_cell.angle_alpha   90.00
_cell.angle_beta   90.00
_cell.angle_gamma   90.00
#
_symmetry.space_group_name_H-M   'P 1'
#
loop_
_entity.id
_entity.type
_entity.pdbx_description
1 polymer ?
#
loop_
_entity_poly.entity_id
_entity_poly.type
_entity_poly.pdbx_seq_one_letter_code
_entity_poly.pdbx_strand_id
1 'polypeptide(L)'
;MGSTLFRPAWARAASSARKRKVVVVTFGGGARDQETFMLEGQENIPHLMSDLIPQASFFTQVVNRGILGHYVATASLATGVYETFNNFAAVSPESPTVFEYFRKDLKRPSSDAWV
;
A
#
# COMPACT_ATOMS: atom_id res chain seq x y z
N MET A 1 27.84 -29.58 -39.07
CA MET A 1 26.73 -29.84 -38.13
C MET A 1 27.02 -29.09 -36.84
N GLY A 2 26.48 -27.88 -36.66
CA GLY A 2 26.73 -27.05 -35.48
C GLY A 2 25.50 -27.07 -34.58
N SER A 3 25.63 -27.62 -33.37
CA SER A 3 24.56 -27.64 -32.37
C SER A 3 24.47 -26.30 -31.65
N THR A 4 23.44 -25.52 -31.97
CA THR A 4 23.01 -24.40 -31.12
C THR A 4 22.35 -24.96 -29.87
N LEU A 5 23.08 -24.95 -28.76
CA LEU A 5 22.54 -25.27 -27.44
C LEU A 5 21.44 -24.26 -27.08
N PHE A 6 20.19 -24.71 -27.05
CA PHE A 6 19.06 -23.99 -26.50
C PHE A 6 19.33 -23.73 -25.00
N ARG A 7 19.59 -22.47 -24.65
CA ARG A 7 19.58 -22.03 -23.25
C ARG A 7 18.11 -21.92 -22.80
N PRO A 8 17.66 -22.65 -21.77
CA PRO A 8 16.29 -22.53 -21.29
C PRO A 8 16.08 -21.13 -20.69
N ALA A 9 14.97 -20.49 -21.08
CA ALA A 9 14.58 -19.13 -20.65
C ALA A 9 14.41 -18.98 -19.12
N TRP A 10 14.39 -20.09 -18.40
CA TRP A 10 14.18 -20.15 -16.95
C TRP A 10 15.45 -19.76 -16.17
N ALA A 11 16.62 -19.81 -16.81
CA ALA A 11 17.92 -19.52 -16.19
C ALA A 11 18.20 -18.02 -15.98
N ARG A 12 17.21 -17.13 -16.14
CA ARG A 12 17.33 -15.68 -15.82
C ARG A 12 16.39 -15.19 -14.72
N ALA A 13 15.63 -16.06 -14.05
CA ALA A 13 14.74 -15.64 -12.96
C ALA A 13 15.45 -15.46 -11.60
N ALA A 14 16.76 -15.67 -11.51
CA ALA A 14 17.58 -15.13 -10.43
C ALA A 14 18.07 -13.70 -10.78
N SER A 15 17.27 -12.94 -11.53
CA SER A 15 17.50 -11.51 -11.71
C SER A 15 17.55 -10.90 -10.32
N SER A 16 18.74 -10.47 -9.89
CA SER A 16 19.01 -9.58 -8.76
C SER A 16 17.69 -8.91 -8.35
N ALA A 17 17.11 -9.30 -7.21
CA ALA A 17 15.91 -8.68 -6.70
C ALA A 17 16.21 -7.18 -6.62
N ARG A 18 15.81 -6.44 -7.66
CA ARG A 18 16.00 -5.00 -7.73
C ARG A 18 15.40 -4.50 -6.44
N LYS A 19 16.12 -3.69 -5.66
CA LYS A 19 15.58 -3.11 -4.42
C LYS A 19 14.29 -2.37 -4.79
N ARG A 20 13.14 -3.05 -4.66
CA ARG A 20 11.83 -2.52 -4.99
C ARG A 20 11.50 -1.55 -3.88
N LYS A 21 11.31 -0.28 -4.24
CA LYS A 21 10.80 0.72 -3.32
C LYS A 21 9.29 0.71 -3.42
N VAL A 22 8.61 0.71 -2.28
CA VAL A 22 7.15 0.79 -2.19
C VAL A 22 6.82 2.09 -1.47
N VAL A 23 5.89 2.86 -2.03
CA VAL A 23 5.35 4.08 -1.42
C VAL A 23 3.86 3.84 -1.23
N VAL A 24 3.38 4.03 0.00
CA VAL A 24 1.96 3.98 0.34
C VAL A 24 1.53 5.40 0.66
N VAL A 25 0.52 5.89 -0.06
CA VAL A 25 -0.07 7.21 0.16
C VAL A 25 -1.46 7.01 0.73
N THR A 26 -1.69 7.49 1.95
CA THR A 26 -2.99 7.42 2.62
C THR A 26 -3.55 8.83 2.77
N PHE A 27 -4.78 9.03 2.30
CA PHE A 27 -5.51 10.26 2.57
C PHE A 27 -6.25 10.11 3.89
N GLY A 28 -5.72 10.70 4.95
CA GLY A 28 -6.28 10.64 6.31
C GLY A 28 -7.54 11.48 6.48
N GLY A 29 -8.44 11.53 5.50
CA GLY A 29 -9.66 12.35 5.50
C GLY A 29 -9.79 13.23 4.23
N GLY A 30 -11.02 13.67 3.95
CA GLY A 30 -11.31 14.68 2.91
C GLY A 30 -11.32 14.20 1.45
N ALA A 31 -10.96 12.94 1.16
CA ALA A 31 -11.03 12.38 -0.19
C ALA A 31 -12.30 11.53 -0.36
N ARG A 32 -13.47 12.18 -0.40
CA ARG A 32 -14.74 11.47 -0.61
C ARG A 32 -14.91 11.11 -2.08
N ASP A 33 -15.63 10.02 -2.35
CA ASP A 33 -15.87 9.55 -3.71
C ASP A 33 -16.57 10.61 -4.58
N GLN A 34 -17.60 11.28 -4.03
CA GLN A 34 -18.33 12.38 -4.70
C GLN A 34 -17.42 13.57 -5.10
N GLU A 35 -16.32 13.78 -4.39
CA GLU A 35 -15.38 14.89 -4.60
C GLU A 35 -14.16 14.45 -5.44
N THR A 36 -14.04 13.16 -5.76
CA THR A 36 -12.87 12.58 -6.43
C THR A 36 -13.25 11.70 -7.61
N PHE A 37 -13.63 10.43 -7.40
CA PHE A 37 -13.76 9.45 -8.48
C PHE A 37 -15.16 9.41 -9.12
N MET A 38 -16.20 9.93 -8.46
CA MET A 38 -17.50 10.21 -9.09
C MET A 38 -17.35 11.25 -10.19
N LEU A 39 -18.22 11.19 -11.20
CA LEU A 39 -18.10 11.98 -12.43
C LEU A 39 -17.88 13.47 -12.17
N GLU A 40 -18.62 14.06 -11.23
CA GLU A 40 -18.51 15.48 -10.89
C GLU A 40 -17.21 15.80 -10.15
N GLY A 41 -16.68 14.86 -9.36
CA GLY A 41 -15.48 15.05 -8.56
C GLY A 41 -14.17 14.96 -9.35
N GLN A 42 -14.19 14.36 -10.53
CA GLN A 42 -12.98 14.08 -11.31
C GLN A 42 -12.22 15.34 -11.73
N GLU A 43 -12.91 16.48 -11.83
CA GLU A 43 -12.28 17.78 -12.09
C GLU A 43 -11.28 18.19 -11.00
N ASN A 44 -11.44 17.71 -9.77
CA ASN A 44 -10.55 18.00 -8.65
C ASN A 44 -9.27 17.13 -8.66
N ILE A 45 -9.26 16.04 -9.42
CA ILE A 45 -8.16 15.07 -9.45
C ILE A 45 -7.67 14.73 -10.87
N PRO A 46 -7.42 15.73 -11.74
CA PRO A 46 -7.17 15.50 -13.16
C PRO A 46 -6.00 14.55 -13.42
N HIS A 47 -4.90 14.67 -12.67
CA HIS A 47 -3.72 13.81 -12.81
C HIS A 47 -3.93 12.37 -12.33
N LEU A 48 -4.82 12.13 -11.35
CA LEU A 48 -5.18 10.76 -10.97
C LEU A 48 -5.95 10.09 -12.12
N MET A 49 -6.82 10.83 -12.80
CA MET A 49 -7.64 10.34 -13.90
C MET A 49 -6.87 10.16 -15.20
N SER A 50 -6.08 11.17 -15.63
CA SER A 50 -5.41 11.17 -16.93
C SER A 50 -4.06 10.47 -16.92
N ASP A 51 -3.33 10.53 -15.80
CA ASP A 51 -1.92 10.13 -15.78
C ASP A 51 -1.72 8.83 -15.01
N LEU A 52 -2.37 8.66 -13.86
CA LEU A 52 -2.15 7.50 -12.98
C LEU A 52 -3.06 6.32 -13.30
N ILE A 53 -4.38 6.51 -13.40
CA ILE A 53 -5.34 5.43 -13.66
C ILE A 53 -4.99 4.59 -14.91
N PRO A 54 -4.61 5.16 -16.06
CA PRO A 54 -4.33 4.38 -17.27
C PRO A 54 -3.19 3.36 -17.13
N GLN A 55 -2.31 3.53 -16.13
CA GLN A 55 -1.19 2.65 -15.83
C GLN A 55 -1.30 1.98 -14.45
N ALA A 56 -2.44 2.11 -13.78
CA ALA A 56 -2.69 1.54 -12.45
C ALA A 56 -3.69 0.38 -12.52
N SER A 57 -3.69 -0.43 -11.46
CA SER A 57 -4.84 -1.29 -11.15
C SER A 57 -5.78 -0.51 -10.24
N PHE A 58 -6.95 -0.14 -10.77
CA PHE A 58 -7.94 0.63 -10.04
C PHE A 58 -9.02 -0.29 -9.45
N PHE A 59 -9.25 -0.16 -8.14
CA PHE A 59 -10.24 -0.94 -7.41
C PHE A 59 -11.48 -0.08 -7.15
N THR A 60 -12.58 -0.35 -7.87
CA THR A 60 -13.82 0.45 -7.80
C THR A 60 -14.73 0.08 -6.63
N GLN A 61 -14.44 -1.01 -5.92
CA GLN A 61 -15.28 -1.55 -4.84
C GLN A 61 -14.43 -1.80 -3.60
N VAL A 62 -14.15 -0.72 -2.87
CA VAL A 62 -13.42 -0.76 -1.60
C VAL A 62 -14.41 -0.51 -0.47
N VAL A 63 -14.56 -1.48 0.43
CA VAL A 63 -15.47 -1.41 1.57
C VAL A 63 -14.69 -1.38 2.87
N ASN A 64 -15.05 -0.46 3.76
CA ASN A 64 -14.59 -0.47 5.14
C ASN A 64 -15.71 -1.04 6.03
N ARG A 65 -15.42 -2.10 6.77
CA ARG A 65 -16.34 -2.70 7.77
C ARG A 65 -15.95 -2.38 9.22
N GLY A 66 -14.87 -1.63 9.42
CA GLY A 66 -14.38 -1.22 10.73
C GLY A 66 -14.84 0.19 11.12
N ILE A 67 -14.19 0.73 12.15
CA ILE A 67 -14.46 2.07 12.65
C ILE A 67 -13.95 3.11 11.65
N LEU A 68 -14.74 4.16 11.42
CA LEU A 68 -14.33 5.32 10.62
C LEU A 68 -13.56 6.31 11.50
N GLY A 69 -12.28 6.52 11.19
CA GLY A 69 -11.45 7.49 11.91
C GLY A 69 -10.02 7.49 11.38
N HIS A 70 -9.36 8.65 11.39
CA HIS A 70 -8.05 8.80 10.75
C HIS A 70 -6.99 7.87 11.37
N TYR A 71 -7.01 7.72 12.70
CA TYR A 71 -6.03 6.94 13.42
C TYR A 71 -6.30 5.44 13.27
N VAL A 72 -7.54 5.01 13.53
CA VAL A 72 -7.95 3.60 13.44
C VAL A 72 -7.88 3.05 12.01
N ALA A 73 -8.22 3.85 11.00
CA ALA A 73 -8.13 3.45 9.60
C ALA A 73 -6.66 3.31 9.14
N THR A 74 -5.80 4.28 9.51
CA THR A 74 -4.37 4.20 9.20
C THR A 74 -3.72 3.00 9.88
N ALA A 75 -4.05 2.74 11.15
CA ALA A 75 -3.56 1.57 11.86
C ALA A 75 -4.05 0.28 11.18
N SER A 76 -5.33 0.20 10.80
CA SER A 76 -5.87 -0.98 10.09
C SER A 76 -5.16 -1.25 8.77
N LEU A 77 -4.80 -0.20 8.01
CA LEU A 77 -4.00 -0.33 6.80
C LEU A 77 -2.57 -0.80 7.09
N ALA A 78 -1.97 -0.31 8.18
CA ALA A 78 -0.62 -0.67 8.56
C ALA A 78 -0.52 -2.10 9.12
N THR A 79 -1.53 -2.58 9.85
CA THR A 79 -1.54 -3.91 10.49
C THR A 79 -2.21 -4.99 9.64
N GLY A 80 -3.06 -4.61 8.70
CA GLY A 80 -3.81 -5.54 7.85
C GLY A 80 -5.02 -6.17 8.56
N VAL A 81 -5.43 -5.65 9.72
CA VAL A 81 -6.62 -6.08 10.47
C VAL A 81 -7.57 -4.91 10.70
N TYR A 82 -8.87 -5.18 10.88
CA TYR A 82 -9.80 -4.14 11.32
C TYR A 82 -9.54 -3.80 12.79
N GLU A 83 -8.83 -2.71 13.03
CA GLU A 83 -8.59 -2.22 14.38
C GLU A 83 -9.88 -1.66 14.98
N THR A 84 -10.05 -1.84 16.30
CA THR A 84 -11.27 -1.47 17.02
C THR A 84 -11.01 -0.57 18.23
N PHE A 85 -9.78 -0.11 18.41
CA PHE A 85 -9.41 0.77 19.50
C PHE A 85 -9.98 2.19 19.31
N ASN A 86 -10.03 2.95 20.40
CA ASN A 86 -10.53 4.31 20.40
C ASN A 86 -9.65 5.23 19.53
N ASN A 87 -10.26 5.88 18.53
CA ASN A 87 -9.59 6.75 17.57
C ASN A 87 -8.93 8.02 18.20
N PHE A 88 -9.16 8.28 19.48
CA PHE A 88 -8.54 9.36 20.26
C PHE A 88 -7.50 8.87 21.27
N ALA A 89 -7.28 7.56 21.38
CA ALA A 89 -6.30 7.01 22.30
C ALA A 89 -4.91 7.02 21.64
N ALA A 90 -3.91 7.52 22.35
CA ALA A 90 -2.50 7.47 21.94
C ALA A 90 -1.91 6.09 22.30
N VAL A 91 -2.47 5.02 21.72
CA VAL A 91 -2.07 3.63 21.99
C VAL A 91 -1.63 2.96 20.70
N SER A 92 -0.49 2.28 20.72
CA SER A 92 -0.06 1.47 19.60
C SER A 92 -1.05 0.32 19.34
N PRO A 93 -1.25 -0.09 18.07
CA PRO A 93 -2.03 -1.28 17.77
C PRO A 93 -1.36 -2.52 18.39
N GLU A 94 -2.18 -3.49 18.80
CA GLU A 94 -1.67 -4.78 19.32
C GLU A 94 -1.03 -5.62 18.22
N SER A 95 -1.55 -5.48 16.99
CA SER A 95 -1.05 -6.20 15.82
C SER A 95 0.23 -5.55 15.26
N PRO A 96 1.23 -6.34 14.85
CA PRO A 96 2.43 -5.79 14.21
C PRO A 96 2.10 -5.15 12.86
N THR A 97 2.71 -4.00 12.58
CA THR A 97 2.55 -3.30 11.31
C THR A 97 3.43 -3.89 10.21
N VAL A 98 3.14 -3.56 8.95
CA VAL A 98 4.01 -3.86 7.81
C VAL A 98 5.42 -3.33 7.99
N PHE A 99 5.59 -2.20 8.69
CA PHE A 99 6.90 -1.63 9.00
C PHE A 99 7.68 -2.51 9.99
N GLU A 100 7.00 -3.09 10.97
CA GLU A 100 7.57 -4.04 11.93
C GLU A 100 8.08 -5.30 11.21
N TYR A 101 7.29 -5.84 10.28
CA TYR A 101 7.71 -6.97 9.44
C TYR A 101 8.91 -6.60 8.56
N PHE A 102 8.85 -5.45 7.89
CA PHE A 102 9.91 -4.98 6.99
C PHE A 102 11.23 -4.75 7.72
N ARG A 103 11.23 -4.08 8.87
CA ARG A 103 12.46 -3.86 9.65
C ARG A 103 13.07 -5.17 10.13
N LYS A 104 12.24 -6.14 10.53
CA LYS A 104 12.68 -7.44 11.05
C LYS A 104 13.32 -8.27 9.94
N ASP A 105 12.72 -8.31 8.76
CA ASP A 105 13.27 -8.98 7.59
C ASP A 105 14.65 -8.41 7.21
N LEU A 106 14.80 -7.08 7.32
CA LEU A 106 16.07 -6.39 7.09
C LEU A 106 17.05 -6.41 8.29
N LYS A 107 16.70 -7.08 9.39
CA LYS A 107 17.49 -7.15 10.64
C LYS A 107 17.88 -5.76 11.19
N ARG A 108 16.96 -4.82 11.10
CA ARG A 108 17.14 -3.44 11.57
C ARG A 108 16.70 -3.27 13.02
N PRO A 109 17.32 -2.33 13.77
CA PRO A 109 16.94 -2.07 15.15
C PRO A 109 15.47 -1.59 15.23
N SER A 110 14.87 -1.71 16.40
CA SER A 110 13.48 -1.24 16.64
C SER A 110 13.31 0.25 16.38
N SER A 111 14.38 1.03 16.51
CA SER A 111 14.39 2.48 16.22
C SER A 111 14.44 2.81 14.72
N ASP A 112 14.45 1.82 13.82
CA ASP A 112 14.49 2.03 12.36
C ASP A 112 13.10 1.92 11.72
N ALA A 113 12.05 2.03 12.51
CA ALA A 113 10.67 2.17 12.07
C ALA A 113 9.90 3.08 13.05
N TRP A 114 9.02 3.92 12.51
CA TRP A 114 8.19 4.87 13.25
C TRP A 114 6.77 4.81 12.66
N VAL A 115 5.74 4.90 13.50
CA VAL A 115 4.33 4.95 13.11
C VAL A 115 3.68 6.14 13.79
#